data_AF-A0A1S6ER66-F1
#
_entry.id   AF-A0A1S6ER66-F1
#
_cell.length_a   1.000
_cell.length_b   1.000
_cell.length_c   1.000
_cell.angle_alpha   90.00
_cell.angle_beta   90.00
_cell.angle_gamma   90.00
#
_symmetry.space_group_name_H-M   'P 1'
#
loop_
_entity.id
_entity.type
_entity.pdbx_description
1 polymer ?
#
loop_
_entity_poly.entity_id
_entity_poly.type
_entity_poly.pdbx_seq_one_letter_code
_entity_poly.pdbx_strand_id
1 'polypeptide(L)'
;MTLSHTVSVQDIGMIRIYLKPREKAVESTLKRFWHAKPLYRQLVEQAKASGLVNAIAHQTHYGYSNHGRVQAEGYELANPELTMCVELIGAREQLEAFCATHGAVLANKVIVYKHLEHWRVS
;
A
#
# COMPACT_ATOMS: atom_id res chain seq x y z
N MET A 1 1.27 -43.20 -10.64
CA MET A 1 2.44 -42.47 -10.15
C MET A 1 1.94 -41.15 -9.58
N THR A 2 2.04 -40.95 -8.27
CA THR A 2 1.73 -39.67 -7.62
C THR A 2 2.96 -38.78 -7.77
N LEU A 3 2.82 -37.68 -8.50
CA LEU A 3 3.86 -36.65 -8.57
C LEU A 3 3.95 -35.98 -7.20
N SER A 4 5.07 -36.16 -6.49
CA SER A 4 5.33 -35.46 -5.24
C SER A 4 5.87 -34.07 -5.52
N HIS A 5 5.23 -33.04 -4.96
CA HIS A 5 5.71 -31.66 -5.00
C HIS A 5 6.53 -31.33 -3.75
N THR A 6 7.49 -30.42 -3.90
CA THR A 6 8.35 -29.89 -2.84
C THR A 6 8.05 -28.42 -2.59
N VAL A 7 8.24 -27.96 -1.35
CA VAL A 7 8.06 -26.55 -0.95
C VAL A 7 9.40 -25.99 -0.51
N SER A 8 9.78 -24.85 -1.09
CA SER A 8 10.90 -24.04 -0.62
C SER A 8 10.37 -22.74 -0.01
N VAL A 9 10.96 -22.34 1.13
CA VAL A 9 10.53 -21.21 1.94
C VAL A 9 11.55 -20.09 1.86
N GLN A 10 11.08 -18.85 1.69
CA GLN A 10 11.89 -17.64 1.74
C GLN A 10 11.22 -16.60 2.65
N ASP A 11 11.96 -16.00 3.58
CA ASP A 11 11.46 -14.91 4.41
C ASP A 11 11.20 -13.62 3.59
N ILE A 12 10.06 -13.00 3.84
CA ILE A 12 9.65 -11.73 3.23
C ILE A 12 8.85 -10.88 4.23
N GLY A 13 8.55 -9.64 3.86
CA GLY A 13 7.72 -8.74 4.63
C GLY A 13 6.46 -8.32 3.90
N MET A 14 5.51 -7.79 4.66
CA MET A 14 4.37 -7.04 4.18
C MET A 14 4.27 -5.75 4.96
N ILE A 15 4.04 -4.63 4.27
CA ILE A 15 3.59 -3.40 4.90
C ILE A 15 2.18 -3.05 4.45
N ARG A 16 1.37 -2.50 5.37
CA ARG A 16 0.11 -1.82 5.06
C ARG A 16 0.23 -0.35 5.40
N ILE A 17 0.03 0.49 4.40
CA ILE A 17 0.05 1.94 4.51
C ILE A 17 -1.41 2.40 4.49
N TYR A 18 -1.91 2.93 5.61
CA TYR A 18 -3.27 3.45 5.70
C TYR A 18 -3.33 4.91 5.26
N LEU A 19 -4.28 5.23 4.37
CA LEU A 19 -4.48 6.56 3.81
C LEU A 19 -5.94 6.80 3.44
N LYS A 20 -6.24 8.02 2.98
CA LYS A 20 -7.57 8.38 2.47
C LYS A 20 -7.55 8.48 0.93
N PRO A 21 -8.64 8.11 0.23
CA PRO A 21 -8.73 8.15 -1.23
C PRO A 21 -8.40 9.50 -1.86
N ARG A 22 -8.72 10.61 -1.17
CA ARG A 22 -8.47 11.97 -1.67
C ARG A 22 -7.02 12.44 -1.60
N GLU A 23 -6.16 11.72 -0.89
CA GLU A 23 -4.76 12.14 -0.73
C GLU A 23 -4.03 12.04 -2.06
N LYS A 24 -3.18 13.03 -2.35
CA LYS A 24 -2.41 13.17 -3.58
C LYS A 24 -0.93 13.23 -3.22
N ALA A 25 -0.03 12.70 -4.06
CA ALA A 25 1.39 12.99 -3.82
C ALA A 25 1.65 14.48 -4.03
N VAL A 26 2.33 15.08 -3.06
CA VAL A 26 2.75 16.48 -3.13
C VAL A 26 4.00 16.54 -4.00
N GLU A 27 3.84 16.66 -5.32
CA GLU A 27 4.93 17.13 -6.18
C GLU A 27 4.83 18.65 -6.31
N SER A 28 5.91 19.33 -5.94
CA SER A 28 6.06 20.77 -6.00
C SER A 28 5.96 21.30 -7.43
N THR A 29 5.79 22.62 -7.53
CA THR A 29 5.88 23.47 -8.74
C THR A 29 4.65 23.54 -9.64
N LEU A 30 3.71 24.40 -9.23
CA LEU A 30 3.01 25.43 -10.04
C LEU A 30 2.32 25.09 -11.39
N LYS A 31 2.31 23.86 -11.91
CA LYS A 31 1.69 23.55 -13.23
C LYS A 31 0.85 22.27 -13.33
N ARG A 32 0.56 21.55 -12.24
CA ARG A 32 -0.12 20.23 -12.29
C ARG A 32 -1.43 20.11 -11.50
N PHE A 33 -2.12 21.22 -11.25
CA PHE A 33 -3.24 21.26 -10.29
C PHE A 33 -4.50 20.48 -10.72
N TRP A 34 -4.65 20.11 -12.00
CA TRP A 34 -5.89 19.45 -12.50
C TRP A 34 -5.82 17.93 -12.69
N HIS A 35 -4.63 17.30 -12.62
CA HIS A 35 -4.48 15.85 -12.85
C HIS A 35 -3.58 15.13 -11.84
N ALA A 36 -3.34 15.71 -10.66
CA ALA A 36 -2.56 15.04 -9.63
C ALA A 36 -3.22 13.71 -9.23
N LYS A 37 -2.54 12.62 -9.58
CA LYS A 37 -2.99 11.24 -9.40
C LYS A 37 -3.19 10.94 -7.90
N PRO A 38 -4.20 10.15 -7.53
CA PRO A 38 -4.37 9.73 -6.15
C PRO A 38 -3.12 9.01 -5.64
N LEU A 39 -2.72 9.33 -4.40
CA LEU A 39 -1.50 8.82 -3.78
C LEU A 39 -1.46 7.29 -3.77
N TYR A 40 -2.59 6.62 -3.47
CA TYR A 40 -2.64 5.15 -3.45
C TYR A 40 -2.23 4.53 -4.79
N ARG A 41 -2.61 5.15 -5.92
CA ARG A 41 -2.23 4.66 -7.25
C ARG A 41 -0.75 4.85 -7.51
N GLN A 42 -0.21 6.01 -7.12
CA GLN A 42 1.22 6.28 -7.27
C GLN A 42 2.06 5.32 -6.42
N LEU A 43 1.63 5.00 -5.19
CA LEU A 43 2.33 4.03 -4.34
C LEU A 43 2.37 2.65 -5.00
N VAL A 44 1.26 2.17 -5.57
CA VAL A 44 1.22 0.88 -6.28
C VAL A 44 2.13 0.88 -7.51
N GLU A 45 2.14 1.96 -8.28
CA GLU A 45 2.98 2.05 -9.49
C GLU A 45 4.46 2.15 -9.16
N GLN A 46 4.83 2.94 -8.16
CA GLN A 46 6.21 3.04 -7.70
C GLN A 46 6.68 1.72 -7.08
N ALA A 47 5.81 1.02 -6.35
CA ALA A 47 6.10 -0.31 -5.84
C ALA A 47 6.40 -1.30 -6.97
N LYS A 48 5.60 -1.27 -8.04
CA LYS A 48 5.84 -2.09 -9.24
C LYS A 48 7.17 -1.73 -9.91
N ALA A 49 7.47 -0.43 -10.05
CA ALA A 49 8.72 0.04 -10.63
C ALA A 49 9.95 -0.35 -9.79
N SER A 50 9.81 -0.45 -8.46
CA SER A 50 10.85 -0.90 -7.54
C SER A 50 11.04 -2.42 -7.48
N GLY A 51 10.23 -3.20 -8.21
CA GLY A 51 10.36 -4.66 -8.28
C GLY A 51 9.83 -5.39 -7.04
N LEU A 52 8.95 -4.78 -6.25
CA LEU A 52 8.28 -5.46 -5.15
C LEU A 52 7.43 -6.64 -5.68
N VAL A 53 7.32 -7.69 -4.86
CA VAL A 53 6.64 -8.95 -5.21
C VAL A 53 5.16 -8.72 -5.47
N ASN A 54 4.51 -7.89 -4.64
CA ASN A 54 3.10 -7.54 -4.78
C ASN A 54 2.80 -6.13 -4.27
N ALA A 55 1.80 -5.48 -4.88
CA ALA A 55 1.31 -4.17 -4.48
C ALA A 55 -0.19 -4.03 -4.80
N ILE A 56 -1.03 -3.84 -3.78
CA ILE A 56 -2.49 -3.80 -3.93
C ILE A 56 -3.06 -2.64 -3.11
N ALA A 57 -4.07 -1.95 -3.63
CA ALA A 57 -4.87 -1.00 -2.88
C ALA A 57 -6.21 -1.64 -2.47
N HIS A 58 -6.47 -1.75 -1.17
CA HIS A 58 -7.73 -2.24 -0.63
C HIS A 58 -8.65 -1.07 -0.28
N GLN A 59 -9.87 -1.09 -0.81
CA GLN A 59 -10.95 -0.21 -0.36
C GLN A 59 -11.65 -0.84 0.84
N THR A 60 -12.10 -0.01 1.77
CA THR A 60 -12.94 -0.45 2.89
C THR A 60 -14.34 0.11 2.70
N HIS A 61 -15.34 -0.53 3.33
CA HIS A 61 -16.73 -0.07 3.33
C HIS A 61 -17.11 0.62 4.66
N TYR A 62 -16.34 0.37 5.72
CA TYR A 62 -16.56 0.92 7.05
C TYR A 62 -15.26 0.84 7.87
N GLY A 63 -14.86 1.90 8.55
CA GLY A 63 -13.68 1.88 9.40
C GLY A 63 -13.13 3.24 9.79
N TYR A 64 -12.05 3.22 10.56
CA TYR A 64 -11.25 4.39 10.93
C TYR A 64 -9.77 4.01 10.87
N SER A 65 -8.91 5.02 10.79
CA SER A 65 -7.46 4.85 10.94
C SER A 65 -6.86 6.05 11.67
N ASN A 66 -5.69 5.85 12.28
CA ASN A 66 -4.94 6.88 12.98
C ASN A 66 -5.76 7.66 14.03
N HIS A 67 -6.56 6.95 14.84
CA HIS A 67 -7.48 7.55 15.84
C HIS A 67 -8.51 8.54 15.26
N GLY A 68 -8.74 8.51 13.95
CA GLY A 68 -9.76 9.32 13.28
C GLY A 68 -11.18 8.86 13.59
N ARG A 69 -12.15 9.63 13.11
CA ARG A 69 -13.57 9.27 13.18
C ARG A 69 -13.85 8.02 12.36
N VAL A 70 -14.81 7.23 12.83
CA VAL A 70 -15.38 6.13 12.04
C VAL A 70 -16.08 6.71 10.82
N GLN A 71 -15.80 6.12 9.67
CA GLN A 71 -16.33 6.46 8.37
C GLN A 71 -17.06 5.25 7.80
N ALA A 72 -18.09 5.52 7.01
CA ALA A 72 -18.80 4.53 6.21
C ALA A 72 -18.67 4.88 4.72
N GLU A 73 -18.89 3.91 3.86
CA GLU A 73 -19.10 4.16 2.44
C GLU A 73 -20.29 5.10 2.24
N GLY A 74 -20.16 6.01 1.28
CA GLY A 74 -21.25 6.92 0.96
C GLY A 74 -22.31 6.20 0.13
N TYR A 75 -23.58 6.53 0.39
CA TYR A 75 -24.71 5.88 -0.26
C TYR A 75 -24.81 6.18 -1.76
N GLU A 76 -24.38 7.37 -2.19
CA GLU A 76 -24.49 7.84 -3.58
C GLU A 76 -23.13 8.18 -4.21
N LEU A 77 -22.19 8.68 -3.40
CA LEU A 77 -20.85 9.07 -3.82
C LEU A 77 -19.81 8.38 -2.94
N ALA A 78 -18.68 8.01 -3.54
CA ALA A 78 -17.55 7.46 -2.78
C ALA A 78 -17.11 8.43 -1.67
N ASN A 79 -16.95 7.93 -0.45
CA ASN A 79 -16.52 8.74 0.68
C ASN A 79 -14.99 9.01 0.59
N PRO A 80 -14.55 10.26 0.34
CA PRO A 80 -13.13 10.57 0.22
C PRO A 80 -12.34 10.49 1.54
N GLU A 81 -13.04 10.46 2.68
CA GLU A 81 -12.45 10.33 4.03
C GLU A 81 -12.36 8.87 4.50
N LEU A 82 -13.04 7.95 3.81
CA LEU A 82 -13.07 6.55 4.20
C LEU A 82 -11.68 5.94 4.13
N THR A 83 -11.25 5.30 5.20
CA THR A 83 -9.91 4.73 5.27
C THR A 83 -9.71 3.68 4.18
N MET A 84 -8.53 3.64 3.59
CA MET A 84 -8.10 2.58 2.69
C MET A 84 -6.68 2.16 3.05
N CYS A 85 -6.19 1.05 2.51
CA CYS A 85 -4.79 0.69 2.67
C CYS A 85 -4.13 0.28 1.36
N VAL A 86 -2.84 0.63 1.21
CA VAL A 86 -1.96 0.03 0.20
C VAL A 86 -1.13 -1.04 0.91
N GLU A 87 -1.24 -2.27 0.44
CA GLU A 87 -0.49 -3.42 0.89
C GLU A 87 0.65 -3.70 -0.09
N LEU A 88 1.88 -3.75 0.42
CA LEU A 88 3.09 -4.02 -0.34
C LEU A 88 3.79 -5.25 0.25
N ILE A 89 4.25 -6.17 -0.61
CA ILE A 89 4.96 -7.39 -0.22
C ILE A 89 6.29 -7.45 -0.96
N GLY A 90 7.36 -7.75 -0.24
CA GLY A 90 8.72 -7.87 -0.79
C GLY A 90 9.75 -8.22 0.27
N ALA A 91 11.03 -8.19 -0.10
CA ALA A 91 12.10 -8.32 0.88
C ALA A 91 12.04 -7.16 1.89
N ARG A 92 12.38 -7.42 3.15
CA ARG A 92 12.27 -6.43 4.23
C ARG A 92 13.01 -5.13 3.88
N GLU A 93 14.22 -5.27 3.36
CA GLU A 93 15.11 -4.17 2.99
C GLU A 93 14.51 -3.33 1.86
N GLN A 94 13.84 -3.97 0.90
CA GLN A 94 13.14 -3.25 -0.18
C GLN A 94 11.95 -2.45 0.36
N LEU A 95 11.22 -2.99 1.33
CA LEU A 95 10.08 -2.29 1.96
C LEU A 95 10.56 -1.10 2.81
N GLU A 96 11.66 -1.27 3.55
CA GLU A 96 12.30 -0.17 4.28
C GLU A 96 12.81 0.92 3.34
N ALA A 97 13.49 0.55 2.25
CA ALA A 97 13.97 1.49 1.23
C ALA A 97 12.83 2.21 0.51
N PHE A 98 11.73 1.51 0.22
CA PHE A 98 10.52 2.12 -0.35
C PHE A 98 9.95 3.18 0.59
N CYS A 99 9.80 2.86 1.88
CA CYS A 99 9.32 3.81 2.89
C CYS A 99 10.25 5.02 3.02
N ALA A 100 11.57 4.82 3.03
CA ALA A 100 12.56 5.90 3.12
C ALA A 100 12.49 6.82 1.90
N THR A 101 12.42 6.25 0.69
CA THR A 101 12.32 7.00 -0.58
C THR A 101 11.08 7.87 -0.64
N HIS A 102 9.96 7.38 -0.08
CA HIS A 102 8.67 8.09 -0.07
C HIS A 102 8.37 8.78 1.27
N GLY A 103 9.38 8.98 2.12
CA GLY A 103 9.22 9.48 3.49
C GLY A 103 8.41 10.77 3.59
N ALA A 104 8.57 11.70 2.65
CA ALA A 104 7.85 12.98 2.64
C ALA A 104 6.32 12.82 2.61
N VAL A 105 5.79 11.85 1.85
CA VAL A 105 4.33 11.59 1.76
C VAL A 105 3.86 10.57 2.81
N LEU A 106 4.80 9.81 3.37
CA LEU A 106 4.53 8.73 4.32
C LEU A 106 4.65 9.13 5.80
N ALA A 107 5.34 10.22 6.13
CA ALA A 107 5.71 10.59 7.50
C ALA A 107 4.53 10.63 8.51
N ASN A 108 3.33 10.97 8.05
CA ASN A 108 2.13 11.08 8.90
C ASN A 108 1.11 9.96 8.66
N LYS A 109 1.52 8.86 8.02
CA LYS A 109 0.67 7.71 7.72
C LYS A 109 0.87 6.63 8.78
N VAL A 110 -0.18 5.87 9.06
CA VAL A 110 -0.03 4.61 9.81
C VAL A 110 0.54 3.58 8.85
N ILE A 111 1.72 3.06 9.18
CA ILE A 111 2.41 2.00 8.43
C ILE A 111 2.69 0.87 9.39
N VAL A 112 2.19 -0.32 9.08
CA VAL A 112 2.40 -1.52 9.91
C VAL A 112 3.16 -2.56 9.11
N TYR A 113 4.13 -3.22 9.75
CA TYR A 113 4.91 -4.32 9.17
C TYR A 113 4.42 -5.66 9.72
N LYS A 114 4.38 -6.67 8.86
CA LYS A 114 4.15 -8.08 9.21
C LYS A 114 5.21 -8.94 8.53
N HIS A 115 5.85 -9.83 9.29
CA HIS A 115 6.73 -10.87 8.75
C HIS A 115 5.91 -11.96 8.08
N LEU A 116 6.35 -12.41 6.91
CA LEU A 116 5.68 -13.42 6.08
C LEU A 116 6.70 -14.42 5.50
N GLU A 117 6.17 -15.54 5.01
CA GLU A 117 6.93 -16.50 4.20
C GLU A 117 6.41 -16.48 2.76
N HIS A 118 7.35 -16.56 1.81
CA HIS A 118 7.07 -16.79 0.40
C HIS A 118 7.42 -18.24 0.07
N TRP A 119 6.39 -19.02 -0.24
CA TRP A 119 6.55 -20.43 -0.62
C TRP A 119 6.62 -20.56 -2.13
N ARG A 120 7.63 -21.29 -2.62
CA ARG A 120 7.67 -21.77 -4.01
C ARG A 120 7.43 -23.27 -4.02
N VAL A 121 6.52 -23.71 -4.89
CA VAL A 121 6.18 -25.11 -5.08
C VAL A 121 6.82 -25.59 -6.39
N SER A 122 7.54 -26.71 -6.34
CA SER A 122 8.14 -27.38 -7.50
C SER A 122 7.94 -28.88 -7.43
#